data_AF-A0A6I6EE83-F1
#
_entry.id   AF-A0A6I6EE83-F1
#
_cell.length_a   1.000
_cell.length_b   1.000
_cell.length_c   1.000
_cell.angle_alpha   90.00
_cell.angle_beta   90.00
_cell.angle_gamma   90.00
#
_symmetry.space_group_name_H-M   'P 1'
#
loop_
_entity.id
_entity.type
_entity.pdbx_description
1 polymer ?
#
loop_
_entity_poly.entity_id
_entity_poly.type
_entity_poly.pdbx_seq_one_letter_code
_entity_poly.pdbx_strand_id
1 'polypeptide(L)'
;MIATQACILVWRLSAQQTEEAQAARQFLVRLSGRQMKASRLVTPSALLAGAFILFAILDSLDHSSIPELRAFANSILLANGGDG
;
A
#
# COMPACT_ATOMS: atom_id res chain seq x y z
N MET A 1 6.43 13.46 6.94
CA MET A 1 5.55 13.08 8.08
C MET A 1 4.46 12.08 7.69
N ILE A 2 4.70 11.18 6.73
CA ILE A 2 3.68 10.20 6.27
C ILE A 2 3.66 8.96 7.18
N ALA A 3 4.81 8.51 7.68
CA ALA A 3 4.93 7.32 8.53
C ALA A 3 4.17 7.44 9.88
N THR A 4 4.22 8.61 10.52
CA THR A 4 3.53 8.85 11.80
C THR A 4 2.02 8.88 11.62
N GLN A 5 1.53 9.53 10.56
CA GLN A 5 0.10 9.56 10.23
C GLN A 5 -0.40 8.16 9.88
N ALA A 6 0.36 7.39 9.10
CA ALA A 6 0.03 6.00 8.79
C ALA A 6 -0.05 5.11 10.04
N CYS A 7 0.83 5.30 11.02
CA CYS A 7 0.82 4.54 12.26
C CYS A 7 -0.46 4.79 13.09
N ILE A 8 -0.85 6.06 13.26
CA ILE A 8 -2.07 6.42 14.01
C ILE A 8 -3.33 5.89 13.29
N LEU A 9 -3.37 6.00 11.96
CA LEU A 9 -4.52 5.54 11.16
C LEU A 9 -4.66 4.02 11.19
N VAL A 10 -3.55 3.27 11.11
CA VAL A 10 -3.56 1.81 11.26
C VAL A 10 -4.01 1.38 12.65
N TRP A 11 -3.60 2.10 13.69
CA TRP A 11 -4.00 1.79 15.06
C TRP A 11 -5.51 2.00 15.26
N ARG A 12 -6.05 3.13 14.76
CA ARG A 12 -7.50 3.41 14.77
C ARG A 12 -8.28 2.38 13.95
N LEU A 13 -7.79 2.03 12.76
CA LEU A 13 -8.41 1.02 11.90
C LEU A 13 -8.42 -0.38 12.54
N SER A 14 -7.36 -0.71 13.28
CA SER A 14 -7.26 -2.00 13.98
C SER A 14 -8.21 -2.10 15.18
N ALA A 15 -8.52 -0.97 15.83
CA ALA A 15 -9.44 -0.91 16.96
C ALA A 15 -10.93 -0.98 16.54
N GLN A 16 -11.25 -0.70 15.28
CA GLN A 16 -12.61 -0.76 14.76
C GLN A 16 -13.00 -2.20 14.36
N GLN A 17 -14.21 -2.61 14.75
CA GLN A 17 -14.79 -3.93 14.46
C GLN A 17 -15.89 -3.88 13.40
N THR A 18 -16.04 -2.75 12.70
CA THR A 18 -16.99 -2.62 11.59
C THR A 18 -16.58 -3.46 10.38
N GLU A 19 -17.55 -3.88 9.56
CA GLU A 19 -17.31 -4.60 8.31
C GLU A 19 -16.45 -3.78 7.34
N GLU A 20 -16.68 -2.47 7.28
CA GLU A 20 -15.87 -1.52 6.48
C GLU A 20 -14.40 -1.52 6.91
N ALA A 21 -14.14 -1.49 8.22
CA ALA A 21 -12.78 -1.55 8.75
C ALA A 21 -12.12 -2.92 8.47
N GLN A 22 -12.90 -4.01 8.44
CA GLN A 22 -12.39 -5.32 8.04
C GLN A 22 -12.03 -5.37 6.55
N ALA A 23 -12.87 -4.82 5.67
CA ALA A 23 -12.59 -4.72 4.24
C ALA A 23 -11.34 -3.87 3.96
N ALA A 24 -11.22 -2.72 4.61
CA ALA A 24 -10.04 -1.86 4.52
C ALA A 24 -8.77 -2.58 5.00
N ARG A 25 -8.82 -3.30 6.13
CA ARG A 25 -7.69 -4.10 6.63
C ARG A 25 -7.25 -5.17 5.63
N GLN A 26 -8.19 -5.89 5.01
CA GLN A 26 -7.87 -6.88 3.99
C GLN A 26 -7.26 -6.25 2.74
N PHE A 27 -7.79 -5.11 2.29
CA PHE A 27 -7.23 -4.36 1.17
C PHE A 27 -5.78 -3.93 1.44
N LEU A 28 -5.50 -3.33 2.59
CA LEU A 28 -4.15 -2.89 2.96
C LEU A 28 -3.15 -4.06 3.06
N VAL A 29 -3.59 -5.20 3.61
CA VAL A 29 -2.77 -6.42 3.62
C VAL A 29 -2.41 -6.86 2.21
N ARG A 30 -3.38 -6.92 1.29
CA ARG A 30 -3.14 -7.28 -0.12
C ARG A 30 -2.19 -6.28 -0.80
N LEU A 31 -2.41 -4.99 -0.56
CA LEU A 31 -1.60 -3.91 -1.12
C LEU A 31 -0.14 -3.95 -0.65
N SER A 32 0.11 -4.42 0.58
CA SER A 32 1.46 -4.58 1.10
C SER A 32 2.34 -5.59 0.35
N GLY A 33 1.79 -6.34 -0.62
CA GLY A 33 2.51 -7.37 -1.37
C GLY A 33 2.85 -8.61 -0.54
N ARG A 34 2.55 -8.62 0.76
CA ARG A 34 2.73 -9.77 1.63
C ARG A 34 1.63 -10.79 1.35
N GLN A 35 1.99 -11.91 0.74
CA GLN A 35 1.13 -13.09 0.73
C GLN A 35 0.96 -13.59 2.16
N MET A 36 -0.12 -13.18 2.82
CA MET A 36 -0.50 -13.76 4.10
C MET A 36 -1.15 -15.12 3.83
N LYS A 37 -0.59 -16.19 4.40
CA LYS A 37 -1.27 -17.48 4.47
C LYS A 37 -2.65 -17.26 5.10
N ALA A 38 -3.69 -17.90 4.56
CA ALA A 38 -5.10 -17.75 4.96
C ALA A 38 -5.38 -17.87 6.48
N SER A 39 -4.42 -18.43 7.25
CA SER A 39 -4.52 -18.62 8.70
C SER A 39 -3.87 -17.53 9.57
N ARG A 40 -3.15 -16.53 9.01
CA ARG A 40 -2.46 -15.51 9.83
C ARG A 40 -3.25 -14.22 9.88
N LEU A 41 -3.80 -13.95 11.07
CA LEU A 41 -4.43 -12.70 11.49
C LEU A 41 -3.67 -11.49 10.93
N VAL A 42 -4.42 -10.57 10.33
CA VAL A 42 -3.98 -9.24 9.89
C VAL A 42 -2.97 -8.67 10.89
N THR A 43 -1.73 -8.44 10.45
CA THR A 43 -0.69 -7.89 11.34
C THR A 43 -0.62 -6.37 11.22
N PRO A 44 -0.38 -5.63 12.32
CA PRO A 44 -0.19 -4.18 12.28
C PRO A 44 0.91 -3.74 11.30
N SER A 45 2.01 -4.51 11.20
CA SER A 45 3.09 -4.21 10.25
C SER A 45 2.67 -4.35 8.79
N ALA A 46 1.80 -5.31 8.45
CA ALA A 46 1.26 -5.44 7.09
C ALA A 46 0.28 -4.30 6.77
N LEU A 47 -0.54 -3.90 7.73
CA LEU A 47 -1.42 -2.73 7.58
C LEU A 47 -0.64 -1.45 7.37
N LEU A 48 0.44 -1.24 8.13
CA LEU A 48 1.30 -0.07 7.99
C LEU A 48 1.99 -0.01 6.63
N ALA A 49 2.56 -1.13 6.16
CA ALA A 49 3.16 -1.21 4.84
C ALA A 49 2.13 -0.92 3.73
N GLY A 50 0.93 -1.50 3.81
CA GLY A 50 -0.15 -1.21 2.88
C GLY A 50 -0.61 0.24 2.90
N ALA A 51 -0.76 0.83 4.10
CA ALA A 51 -1.20 2.22 4.25
C ALA A 51 -0.17 3.19 3.67
N PHE A 52 1.12 2.92 3.88
CA PHE A 52 2.20 3.70 3.29
C PHE A 52 2.13 3.69 1.76
N ILE A 53 1.96 2.52 1.14
CA ILE A 53 1.81 2.40 -0.31
C ILE A 53 0.58 3.14 -0.81
N LEU A 54 -0.56 3.01 -0.12
CA LEU A 54 -1.79 3.72 -0.50
C LEU A 54 -1.60 5.24 -0.50
N PHE A 55 -0.98 5.80 0.55
CA PHE A 55 -0.73 7.24 0.61
C PHE A 55 0.30 7.69 -0.42
N ALA A 56 1.32 6.89 -0.70
CA ALA A 56 2.26 7.20 -1.78
C ALA A 56 1.59 7.22 -3.15
N ILE A 57 0.64 6.30 -3.41
CA ILE A 57 -0.16 6.30 -4.63
C ILE A 57 -1.01 7.56 -4.72
N LEU A 58 -1.77 7.89 -3.66
CA LEU A 58 -2.62 9.09 -3.64
C LEU A 58 -1.80 10.37 -3.87
N ASP A 59 -0.68 10.51 -3.16
CA ASP A 59 0.24 11.64 -3.33
C ASP A 59 0.82 11.70 -4.75
N SER A 60 1.16 10.56 -5.35
CA SER A 60 1.62 10.49 -6.74
C SER A 60 0.54 10.90 -7.73
N LEU A 61 -0.73 10.56 -7.47
CA LEU A 61 -1.85 10.94 -8.32
C LEU A 61 -2.19 12.43 -8.22
N ASP A 62 -1.90 13.07 -7.08
CA ASP A 62 -2.08 14.52 -6.90
C ASP A 62 -0.99 15.32 -7.65
N HIS A 63 0.20 14.76 -7.85
CA HIS A 63 1.35 15.46 -8.43
C HIS A 63 1.72 15.01 -9.84
N SER A 64 1.19 13.89 -10.33
CA SER A 64 1.56 13.31 -11.62
C SER A 64 0.36 12.70 -12.32
N SER A 65 0.36 12.81 -13.65
CA SER A 65 -0.70 12.20 -14.47
C SER A 65 -0.49 10.70 -14.63
N ILE A 66 -1.56 9.92 -14.81
CA ILE A 66 -1.47 8.48 -15.08
C ILE A 66 -0.55 8.14 -16.27
N PRO A 67 -0.59 8.85 -17.42
CA PRO A 67 0.33 8.59 -18.52
C PRO A 67 1.81 8.76 -18.15
N GLU A 68 2.12 9.77 -17.34
CA GLU A 68 3.48 10.05 -16.88
C GLU A 68 3.98 8.96 -15.91
N LEU A 69 3.14 8.55 -14.95
CA LEU A 69 3.45 7.41 -14.07
C LEU A 69 3.69 6.11 -14.86
N ARG A 70 2.93 5.88 -15.94
CA ARG A 70 3.17 4.73 -16.84
C ARG A 70 4.50 4.84 -17.58
N ALA A 71 4.89 6.04 -18.02
CA ALA A 71 6.18 6.26 -18.65
C ALA A 71 7.34 5.93 -17.69
N PHE A 72 7.24 6.35 -16.42
CA PHE A 72 8.21 5.98 -15.39
C PHE A 72 8.25 4.47 -15.12
N ALA A 73 7.09 3.80 -15.05
CA ALA A 73 7.07 2.35 -14.88
C ALA A 73 7.76 1.62 -16.05
N ASN A 74 7.51 2.08 -17.28
CA ASN A 74 8.14 1.52 -18.49
C ASN A 74 9.66 1.73 -18.49
N SER A 75 10.16 2.90 -18.08
CA SER A 75 11.60 3.14 -18.02
C SER A 75 12.30 2.25 -16.99
N ILE A 76 11.66 2.00 -15.84
CA ILE A 76 12.17 1.06 -14.82
C ILE A 76 12.19 -0.37 -15.37
N LEU A 77 11.13 -0.83 -16.02
CA LEU A 77 11.08 -2.18 -16.59
C LEU A 77 12.14 -2.38 -17.67
N LEU A 78 12.36 -1.38 -18.54
CA LEU A 78 13.39 -1.42 -19.57
C LEU A 78 14.80 -1.42 -18.97
N ALA A 79 15.04 -0.64 -17.92
CA ALA A 79 16.33 -0.61 -17.22
C ALA A 79 16.67 -1.96 -16.55
N ASN A 80 15.67 -2.74 -16.14
CA ASN A 80 15.86 -4.08 -15.56
C ASN A 80 15.91 -5.21 -16.60
N GLY A 81 15.68 -4.90 -17.88
CA GLY A 81 15.69 -5.87 -19.00
C GLY A 81 16.93 -5.78 -19.91
N GLY A 82 17.96 -5.02 -19.52
CA GLY A 82 19.15 -4.74 -20.32
C GLY A 82 20.35 -5.69 -20.12
N ASP A 83 20.24 -6.69 -19.26
CA ASP A 83 21.29 -7.71 -19.04
C ASP A 83 20.84 -9.05 -19.63
N GLY A 84 21.13 -9.25 -20.92
CA GLY A 84 20.95 -10.51 -21.64
C GLY A 84 22.00 -10.67 -22.73
#